data_AF-A0A7S3F6D3-F1
#
_entry.id   AF-A0A7S3F6D3-F1
#
_cell.length_a   1.000
_cell.length_b   1.000
_cell.length_c   1.000
_cell.angle_alpha   90.00
_cell.angle_beta   90.00
_cell.angle_gamma   90.00
#
_symmetry.space_group_name_H-M   'P 1'
#
loop_
_entity.id
_entity.type
_entity.pdbx_description
1 polymer ?
#
loop_
_entity_poly.entity_id
_entity_poly.type
_entity_poly.pdbx_seq_one_letter_code
_entity_poly.pdbx_strand_id
1 'polypeptide(L)'
;KTDLTMLSVVSAFTSSSSALVVGAMPTAQVRASAPQMADISAFDEIWGMDAKLSVYNAWDPEKPRDYNNFNPFERNDEGSMCDTNGCFPGQSRGYMPPNRPDVSWTIQQENDKIMADLKTQDKFNLSGKPGNFSPSWQKTLGAP
;
A
#
# COMPACT_ATOMS: atom_id res chain seq x y z
N LYS A 1 77.02 -0.33 -1.34
CA LYS A 1 75.78 -0.13 -0.57
C LYS A 1 75.96 1.19 0.14
N THR A 2 75.35 2.24 -0.40
CA THR A 2 75.60 3.64 -0.08
C THR A 2 74.38 4.22 0.64
N ASP A 3 74.69 5.05 1.62
CA ASP A 3 73.84 5.53 2.69
C ASP A 3 72.72 6.51 2.26
N LEU A 4 71.73 6.59 3.15
CA LEU A 4 70.54 7.43 3.08
C LEU A 4 70.89 8.92 2.94
N THR A 5 70.27 9.58 1.97
CA THR A 5 70.18 11.03 1.89
C THR A 5 68.77 11.48 2.29
N MET A 6 68.70 12.14 3.45
CA MET A 6 67.53 12.82 3.98
C MET A 6 67.62 14.29 3.55
N LEU A 7 66.74 14.75 2.65
CA LEU A 7 66.54 16.16 2.35
C LEU A 7 65.23 16.33 1.58
N SER A 8 64.17 16.76 2.27
CA SER A 8 63.01 17.35 1.61
C SER A 8 62.45 18.48 2.45
N VAL A 9 62.47 19.64 1.82
CA VAL A 9 62.20 20.99 2.30
C VAL A 9 60.75 21.14 2.78
N VAL A 10 60.62 21.69 3.99
CA VAL A 10 59.41 22.34 4.49
C VAL A 10 59.42 23.79 4.00
N SER A 11 58.39 24.21 3.23
CA SER A 11 57.74 25.53 3.32
C SER A 11 56.91 25.85 2.08
N ALA A 12 55.60 26.09 2.25
CA ALA A 12 54.91 27.30 1.80
C ALA A 12 53.39 27.18 2.03
N PHE A 13 52.94 27.81 3.11
CA PHE A 13 51.54 28.17 3.32
C PHE A 13 51.21 29.33 2.37
N THR A 14 50.28 29.14 1.43
CA THR A 14 49.66 30.25 0.69
C THR A 14 48.14 30.09 0.77
N SER A 15 47.54 31.06 1.45
CA SER A 15 46.12 31.25 1.61
C SER A 15 45.57 31.95 0.36
N SER A 16 44.47 31.48 -0.21
CA SER A 16 43.55 32.32 -0.98
C SER A 16 42.18 31.64 -1.08
N SER A 17 41.22 32.30 -0.43
CA SER A 17 39.81 31.99 -0.33
C SER A 17 39.08 32.14 -1.68
N SER A 18 38.26 31.15 -2.04
CA SER A 18 37.17 31.18 -3.03
C SER A 18 36.40 29.87 -2.85
N ALA A 19 35.08 29.75 -2.75
CA ALA A 19 33.98 30.67 -2.95
C ALA A 19 32.74 30.17 -2.18
N LEU A 20 31.94 31.13 -1.71
CA LEU A 20 30.48 31.18 -1.70
C LEU A 20 29.67 29.89 -1.47
N VAL A 21 29.17 29.84 -0.23
CA VAL A 21 27.87 29.36 0.26
C VAL A 21 26.70 29.46 -0.77
N VAL A 22 25.91 28.38 -0.76
CA VAL A 22 24.46 28.27 -1.08
C VAL A 22 24.04 28.32 -2.55
N GLY A 23 23.76 27.11 -3.04
CA GLY A 23 22.78 26.84 -4.09
C GLY A 23 22.02 25.58 -3.72
N ALA A 24 21.29 25.58 -2.60
CA ALA A 24 20.30 24.55 -2.33
C ALA A 24 19.20 24.71 -3.37
N MET A 25 19.30 23.94 -4.45
CA MET A 25 18.19 23.77 -5.40
C MET A 25 16.95 23.36 -4.60
N PRO A 26 15.80 24.01 -4.78
CA PRO A 26 14.57 23.49 -4.22
C PRO A 26 14.36 22.14 -4.89
N THR A 27 14.60 21.06 -4.15
CA THR A 27 14.04 19.77 -4.53
C THR A 27 12.54 20.03 -4.56
N ALA A 28 11.96 20.02 -5.76
CA ALA A 28 10.52 20.07 -5.90
C ALA A 28 9.99 18.90 -5.06
N GLN A 29 9.46 19.21 -3.89
CA GLN A 29 8.80 18.25 -3.04
C GLN A 29 7.55 17.87 -3.81
N VAL A 30 7.67 16.84 -4.65
CA VAL A 30 6.54 16.19 -5.31
C VAL A 30 5.67 15.74 -4.14
N ARG A 31 4.63 16.53 -3.84
CA ARG A 31 3.56 16.06 -2.96
C ARG A 31 3.02 14.84 -3.69
N ALA A 32 3.35 13.66 -3.18
CA ALA A 32 2.72 12.43 -3.64
C ALA A 32 1.22 12.70 -3.63
N SER A 33 0.57 12.49 -4.78
CA SER A 33 -0.89 12.56 -4.85
C SER A 33 -1.44 11.73 -3.70
N ALA A 34 -2.44 12.26 -2.98
CA ALA A 34 -3.15 11.45 -2.00
C ALA A 34 -3.56 10.15 -2.71
N PRO A 35 -3.30 8.99 -2.11
CA PRO A 35 -3.71 7.72 -2.70
C PRO A 35 -5.20 7.76 -3.01
N GLN A 36 -5.55 7.31 -4.20
CA GLN A 36 -6.94 7.17 -4.59
C GLN A 36 -7.53 5.94 -3.88
N MET A 37 -8.59 6.17 -3.12
CA MET A 37 -9.32 5.16 -2.36
C MET A 37 -10.37 4.48 -3.25
N ALA A 38 -10.79 3.25 -2.91
CA ALA A 38 -11.82 2.58 -3.69
C ALA A 38 -13.15 3.35 -3.61
N ASP A 39 -13.74 3.63 -4.77
CA ASP A 39 -15.00 4.35 -4.86
C ASP A 39 -16.18 3.39 -4.73
N ILE A 40 -16.92 3.54 -3.63
CA ILE A 40 -18.16 2.81 -3.35
C ILE A 40 -19.39 3.74 -3.29
N SER A 41 -19.29 4.95 -3.83
CA SER A 41 -20.39 5.93 -3.83
C SER A 41 -21.66 5.40 -4.52
N ALA A 42 -21.51 4.47 -5.47
CA ALA A 42 -22.62 3.77 -6.11
C ALA A 42 -23.44 2.86 -5.17
N PHE A 43 -22.96 2.62 -3.95
CA PHE A 43 -23.55 1.73 -2.95
C PHE A 43 -23.89 2.47 -1.64
N ASP A 44 -24.19 3.76 -1.72
CA ASP A 44 -24.52 4.61 -0.55
C ASP A 44 -23.43 4.61 0.54
N GLU A 45 -22.17 4.40 0.14
CA GLU A 45 -21.03 4.20 1.05
C GLU A 45 -21.18 3.00 2.00
N ILE A 46 -22.09 2.08 1.72
CA ILE A 46 -22.33 0.86 2.51
C ILE A 46 -21.42 -0.26 2.02
N TRP A 47 -20.61 -0.82 2.92
CA TRP A 47 -19.73 -1.96 2.66
C TRP A 47 -20.48 -3.30 2.70
N GLY A 48 -21.51 -3.39 1.86
CA GLY A 48 -22.35 -4.56 1.66
C GLY A 48 -21.77 -5.59 0.69
N MET A 49 -22.56 -6.62 0.39
CA MET A 49 -22.13 -7.71 -0.49
C MET A 49 -21.89 -7.22 -1.93
N ASP A 50 -22.76 -6.35 -2.45
CA ASP A 50 -22.66 -5.82 -3.81
C ASP A 50 -21.42 -4.95 -4.00
N ALA A 51 -21.11 -4.07 -3.03
CA ALA A 51 -19.91 -3.26 -3.04
C ALA A 51 -18.65 -4.15 -3.04
N LYS A 52 -18.63 -5.19 -2.20
CA LYS A 52 -17.53 -6.16 -2.15
C LYS A 52 -17.40 -6.96 -3.44
N LEU A 53 -18.50 -7.39 -4.04
CA LEU A 53 -18.49 -8.07 -5.33
C LEU A 53 -17.92 -7.16 -6.44
N SER A 54 -18.31 -5.88 -6.45
CA SER A 54 -17.79 -4.90 -7.41
C SER A 54 -16.27 -4.77 -7.30
N VAL A 55 -15.75 -4.56 -6.10
CA VAL A 55 -14.30 -4.47 -5.84
C VAL A 55 -13.59 -5.79 -6.17
N TYR A 56 -14.16 -6.94 -5.79
CA TYR A 56 -13.61 -8.26 -6.12
C TYR A 56 -13.56 -8.53 -7.63
N ASN A 57 -14.57 -8.09 -8.38
CA ASN A 57 -14.60 -8.23 -9.83
C ASN A 57 -13.53 -7.35 -10.49
N ALA A 58 -13.32 -6.14 -9.98
CA ALA A 58 -12.27 -5.22 -10.44
C ALA A 58 -10.85 -5.64 -10.03
N TRP A 59 -10.70 -6.41 -8.94
CA TRP A 59 -9.41 -6.89 -8.45
C TRP A 59 -8.65 -7.71 -9.49
N ASP A 60 -7.38 -7.34 -9.69
CA ASP A 60 -6.42 -7.99 -10.56
C ASP A 60 -5.30 -8.60 -9.70
N PRO A 61 -5.25 -9.93 -9.54
CA PRO A 61 -4.27 -10.59 -8.67
C PRO A 61 -2.83 -10.37 -9.15
N GLU A 62 -2.59 -10.16 -10.45
CA GLU A 62 -1.24 -10.01 -11.00
C GLU A 62 -0.65 -8.61 -10.78
N LYS A 63 -1.49 -7.62 -10.44
CA LYS A 63 -1.04 -6.26 -10.11
C LYS A 63 -0.76 -6.13 -8.63
N PRO A 64 0.22 -5.29 -8.22
CA PRO A 64 0.48 -5.02 -6.81
C PRO A 64 -0.79 -4.58 -6.08
N ARG A 65 -0.94 -5.02 -4.84
CA ARG A 65 -2.02 -4.56 -3.96
C ARG A 65 -1.86 -3.07 -3.70
N ASP A 66 -2.96 -2.33 -3.85
CA ASP A 66 -3.09 -0.95 -3.44
C ASP A 66 -4.51 -0.66 -2.93
N TYR A 67 -4.83 0.61 -2.69
CA TYR A 67 -6.15 1.02 -2.17
C TYR A 67 -7.31 0.80 -3.14
N ASN A 68 -7.05 0.54 -4.42
CA ASN A 68 -8.04 0.24 -5.47
C ASN A 68 -7.95 -1.20 -5.99
N ASN A 69 -6.81 -1.87 -5.82
CA ASN A 69 -6.57 -3.21 -6.30
C ASN A 69 -6.38 -4.18 -5.13
N PHE A 70 -7.47 -4.71 -4.59
CA PHE A 70 -7.43 -5.67 -3.50
C PHE A 70 -8.62 -6.63 -3.53
N ASN A 71 -8.45 -7.81 -2.93
CA ASN A 71 -9.55 -8.75 -2.71
C ASN A 71 -10.28 -8.40 -1.40
N PRO A 72 -11.58 -8.04 -1.43
CA PRO A 72 -12.35 -7.69 -0.23
C PRO A 72 -12.77 -8.90 0.61
N PHE A 73 -12.65 -10.13 0.07
CA PHE A 73 -12.98 -11.38 0.76
C PHE A 73 -11.77 -12.06 1.39
N GLU A 74 -10.57 -11.61 1.05
CA GLU A 74 -9.31 -12.10 1.61
C GLU A 74 -9.22 -11.80 3.11
N ARG A 75 -8.62 -12.73 3.86
CA ARG A 75 -8.27 -12.55 5.26
C ARG A 75 -6.79 -12.23 5.37
N ASN A 76 -6.42 -11.34 6.29
CA ASN A 76 -5.01 -11.22 6.69
C ASN A 76 -4.58 -12.43 7.53
N ASP A 77 -3.31 -12.45 7.91
CA ASP A 77 -2.71 -13.46 8.80
C ASP A 77 -3.32 -13.51 10.21
N GLU A 78 -4.05 -12.46 10.63
CA GLU A 78 -4.83 -12.43 11.88
C GLU A 78 -6.30 -12.88 11.69
N GLY A 79 -6.71 -13.27 10.48
CA GLY A 79 -8.09 -13.70 10.20
C GLY A 79 -9.11 -12.56 10.13
N SER A 80 -8.65 -11.31 10.08
CA SER A 80 -9.48 -10.10 9.96
C SER A 80 -9.88 -9.82 8.51
N MET A 81 -10.99 -9.08 8.36
CA MET A 81 -11.47 -8.55 7.08
C MET A 81 -10.95 -7.14 6.84
N CYS A 82 -10.79 -6.77 5.57
CA CYS A 82 -10.45 -5.40 5.21
C CYS A 82 -11.66 -4.47 5.19
N ASP A 83 -11.37 -3.17 5.30
CA ASP A 83 -12.32 -2.08 5.01
C ASP A 83 -12.49 -1.84 3.50
N THR A 84 -13.12 -0.72 3.16
CA THR A 84 -13.37 -0.27 1.78
C THR A 84 -12.10 0.05 1.00
N ASN A 85 -10.95 0.20 1.67
CA ASN A 85 -9.68 0.60 1.06
C ASN A 85 -8.66 -0.55 1.11
N GLY A 86 -9.12 -1.76 1.39
CA GLY A 86 -8.25 -2.93 1.50
C GLY A 86 -7.38 -2.94 2.77
N CYS A 87 -7.64 -2.04 3.73
CA CYS A 87 -6.90 -1.94 4.98
C CYS A 87 -7.48 -2.87 6.04
N PHE A 88 -6.61 -3.56 6.78
CA PHE A 88 -6.97 -4.46 7.88
C PHE A 88 -6.83 -3.77 9.24
N PRO A 89 -7.74 -4.05 10.19
CA PRO A 89 -7.63 -3.53 11.56
C PRO A 89 -6.32 -4.00 12.20
N GLY A 90 -5.68 -3.14 13.00
CA GLY A 90 -4.46 -3.46 13.74
C GLY A 90 -3.16 -3.51 12.93
N GLN A 91 -3.23 -3.83 11.62
CA GLN A 91 -2.05 -4.01 10.78
C GLN A 91 -1.87 -2.96 9.69
N SER A 92 -2.96 -2.58 9.02
CA SER A 92 -2.87 -1.59 7.94
C SER A 92 -3.03 -0.18 8.48
N ARG A 93 -2.18 0.71 8.00
CA ARG A 93 -2.24 2.15 8.27
C ARG A 93 -3.50 2.72 7.62
N GLY A 94 -4.27 3.48 8.39
CA GLY A 94 -5.46 4.17 7.91
C GLY A 94 -6.70 3.28 7.76
N TYR A 95 -6.73 2.14 8.47
CA TYR A 95 -7.98 1.38 8.64
C TYR A 95 -9.10 2.27 9.16
N MET A 96 -10.23 2.26 8.48
CA MET A 96 -11.45 2.92 8.90
C MET A 96 -12.58 1.90 9.00
N PRO A 97 -13.26 1.77 10.15
CA PRO A 97 -14.44 0.91 10.25
C PRO A 97 -15.48 1.31 9.21
N PRO A 98 -15.90 0.41 8.31
CA PRO A 98 -16.81 0.76 7.23
C PRO A 98 -18.26 0.85 7.72
N ASN A 99 -19.08 1.63 7.02
CA ASN A 99 -20.53 1.59 7.18
C ASN A 99 -21.04 0.21 6.78
N ARG A 100 -21.77 -0.45 7.67
CA ARG A 100 -22.22 -1.83 7.49
C ARG A 100 -23.65 -1.86 6.93
N PRO A 101 -23.98 -2.84 6.09
CA PRO A 101 -25.36 -3.04 5.66
C PRO A 101 -26.22 -3.54 6.82
N ASP A 102 -27.53 -3.47 6.62
CA ASP A 102 -28.48 -4.14 7.50
C ASP A 102 -28.27 -5.67 7.49
N VAL A 103 -28.53 -6.29 8.64
CA VAL A 103 -28.37 -7.72 8.83
C VAL A 103 -29.73 -8.33 9.15
N SER A 104 -30.16 -9.29 8.33
CA SER A 104 -31.33 -10.13 8.58
C SER A 104 -31.04 -11.57 8.18
N TRP A 105 -31.83 -12.51 8.68
CA TRP A 105 -31.65 -13.93 8.36
C TRP A 105 -31.80 -14.22 6.85
N THR A 106 -32.73 -13.52 6.19
CA THR A 106 -32.91 -13.60 4.73
C THR A 106 -31.66 -13.11 3.99
N ILE A 107 -31.14 -11.94 4.36
CA ILE A 107 -29.93 -11.36 3.77
C ILE A 107 -28.72 -12.27 3.99
N GLN A 108 -28.61 -12.90 5.17
CA GLN A 108 -27.51 -13.83 5.45
C GLN A 108 -27.54 -15.05 4.52
N GLN A 109 -28.70 -15.66 4.30
CA GLN A 109 -28.79 -16.80 3.39
C GLN A 109 -28.46 -16.44 1.94
N GLU A 110 -28.83 -15.24 1.49
CA GLU A 110 -28.47 -14.75 0.17
C GLU A 110 -26.96 -14.54 0.05
N ASN A 111 -26.35 -13.90 1.05
CA ASN A 111 -24.90 -13.73 1.13
C ASN A 111 -24.16 -15.07 1.18
N ASP A 112 -24.69 -16.07 1.89
CA ASP A 112 -24.09 -17.40 2.01
C ASP A 112 -24.09 -18.14 0.67
N LYS A 113 -25.15 -18.01 -0.14
CA LYS A 113 -25.20 -18.56 -1.50
C LYS A 113 -24.14 -17.92 -2.39
N ILE A 114 -24.07 -16.59 -2.37
CA ILE A 114 -23.06 -15.85 -3.16
C ILE A 114 -21.65 -16.25 -2.72
N MET A 115 -21.39 -16.36 -1.41
CA MET A 115 -20.10 -16.81 -0.89
C MET A 115 -19.78 -18.26 -1.27
N ALA A 116 -20.78 -19.14 -1.30
CA ALA A 116 -20.61 -20.52 -1.75
C ALA A 116 -20.19 -20.55 -3.23
N ASP A 117 -20.86 -19.76 -4.08
CA ASP A 117 -20.52 -19.66 -5.50
C ASP A 117 -19.12 -19.08 -5.70
N LEU A 118 -18.77 -17.99 -4.99
CA LEU A 118 -17.43 -17.39 -5.03
C LEU A 118 -16.33 -18.38 -4.67
N LYS A 119 -16.54 -19.19 -3.62
CA LYS A 119 -15.56 -20.20 -3.17
C LYS A 119 -15.26 -21.27 -4.21
N THR A 120 -16.15 -21.49 -5.18
CA THR A 120 -15.89 -22.44 -6.28
C THR A 120 -15.02 -21.85 -7.39
N GLN A 121 -14.85 -20.52 -7.42
CA GLN A 121 -14.05 -19.84 -8.43
C GLN A 121 -12.54 -19.99 -8.13
N ASP A 122 -11.75 -20.30 -9.15
CA ASP A 122 -10.29 -20.34 -9.02
C ASP A 122 -9.73 -18.98 -8.55
N LYS A 123 -10.27 -17.87 -9.07
CA LYS A 123 -9.88 -16.51 -8.69
C LYS A 123 -9.98 -16.26 -7.19
N PHE A 124 -11.00 -16.80 -6.54
CA PHE A 124 -11.23 -16.63 -5.11
C PHE A 124 -10.17 -17.36 -4.27
N ASN A 125 -9.70 -18.50 -4.79
CA ASN A 125 -8.73 -19.37 -4.12
C ASN A 125 -7.27 -19.02 -4.46
N LEU A 126 -7.03 -17.95 -5.24
CA LEU A 126 -5.68 -17.48 -5.55
C LEU A 126 -5.00 -16.88 -4.31
N SER A 127 -3.77 -17.29 -4.09
CA SER A 127 -2.91 -16.80 -3.02
C SER A 127 -1.48 -16.57 -3.52
N GLY A 128 -0.72 -15.73 -2.81
CA GLY A 128 0.69 -15.45 -3.11
C GLY A 128 0.94 -14.58 -4.34
N LYS A 129 -0.11 -14.02 -4.96
CA LYS A 129 0.01 -13.10 -6.09
C LYS A 129 0.26 -11.66 -5.60
N PRO A 130 0.82 -10.76 -6.43
CA PRO A 130 1.10 -9.38 -6.03
C PRO A 130 -0.11 -8.60 -5.47
N GLY A 131 -1.32 -8.93 -5.93
CA GLY A 131 -2.57 -8.32 -5.50
C GLY A 131 -3.17 -8.92 -4.22
N ASN A 132 -2.58 -10.00 -3.70
CA ASN A 132 -2.93 -10.57 -2.40
C ASN A 132 -2.34 -9.76 -1.25
N PHE A 133 -2.88 -9.98 -0.06
CA PHE A 133 -2.37 -9.38 1.17
C PHE A 133 -0.93 -9.82 1.45
N SER A 134 -0.12 -8.86 1.90
CA SER A 134 1.17 -9.11 2.54
C SER A 134 1.39 -8.06 3.63
N PRO A 135 2.09 -8.37 4.75
CA PRO A 135 2.28 -7.39 5.83
C PRO A 135 2.96 -6.08 5.43
N SER A 136 3.68 -6.09 4.30
CA SER A 136 4.41 -4.93 3.77
C SER A 136 3.72 -4.23 2.60
N TRP A 137 2.47 -4.57 2.27
CA TRP A 137 1.79 -4.06 1.08
C TRP A 137 1.71 -2.51 1.00
N GLN A 138 1.62 -1.83 2.14
CA GLN A 138 1.57 -0.36 2.21
C GLN A 138 2.94 0.32 2.30
N LYS A 139 4.06 -0.43 2.29
CA LYS A 139 5.39 0.14 2.57
C LYS A 139 5.77 1.27 1.59
N THR A 140 5.30 1.18 0.35
CA THR A 140 5.54 2.17 -0.71
C THR A 140 4.36 3.11 -0.93
N LEU A 141 3.26 2.92 -0.20
CA LEU A 141 2.04 3.71 -0.35
C LEU A 141 2.03 4.89 0.63
N GLY A 142 1.48 6.02 0.18
CA GLY A 142 1.15 7.14 1.05
C GLY A 142 0.08 6.75 2.08
N ALA A 143 -0.13 7.59 3.09
CA ALA A 143 -1.27 7.42 3.98
C ALA A 143 -2.57 7.56 3.16
N PRO A 144 -3.56 6.67 3.34
CA PRO A 144 -4.86 6.75 2.70
C PRO A 144 -5.58 8.06 3.03
#